data_AF-A0A3D0FSD4-F1
#
_entry.id   AF-A0A3D0FSD4-F1
#
_cell.length_a   1.000
_cell.length_b   1.000
_cell.length_c   1.000
_cell.angle_alpha   90.00
_cell.angle_beta   90.00
_cell.angle_gamma   90.00
#
_symmetry.space_group_name_H-M   'P 1'
#
loop_
_entity.id
_entity.type
_entity.pdbx_description
1 polymer ?
#
loop_
_entity_poly.entity_id
_entity_poly.type
_entity_poly.pdbx_seq_one_letter_code
_entity_poly.pdbx_strand_id
1 'polypeptide(L)'
;MAISPSDLKALLQKSGNRCAFPGCPTTLTIQESDDSTVILSNVAHIVAQREDGPRGKFALPLDRRDEESNLMLLCPEHHKVVDSKPHLYTVERLRGMKENHEKLVRIALGNAIDKKSRNDQLLEKYHIEKVYSSLFEVIKTPVYIYQSTPTKDAITNYAIEELPRYIQPDIHLPYILKDAKLFTFQDPRNSESPFHAVVDTSTVRQIPCREWWNDPVKSRWFVELLNNAIEIFTRQKGLEYDPIHYRYYFVPDQLGLVKDIEYKPLNQSAAIKHVVWQPITKISGQPKSYWLHRSISLRFYYVSSNRWCLTLRPEFRVTKDGKTPLDSEKIGAKVTRKKSKMFNYDLLG
;
A
#
# COMPACT_ATOMS: atom_id res chain seq x y z
N MET A 1 -1.13 -18.02 -36.91
CA MET A 1 -2.28 -18.04 -37.85
C MET A 1 -2.69 -16.57 -38.05
N ALA A 2 -3.86 -16.25 -38.59
CA ALA A 2 -4.37 -14.88 -38.53
C ALA A 2 -5.36 -14.77 -37.36
N ILE A 3 -5.39 -13.63 -36.67
CA ILE A 3 -6.39 -13.36 -35.61
C ILE A 3 -7.78 -13.41 -36.26
N SER A 4 -8.71 -14.17 -35.65
CA SER A 4 -10.05 -14.30 -36.21
C SER A 4 -10.80 -12.96 -36.16
N PRO A 5 -11.71 -12.68 -37.11
CA PRO A 5 -12.54 -11.48 -37.04
C PRO A 5 -13.39 -11.40 -35.76
N SER A 6 -13.76 -12.55 -35.18
CA SER A 6 -14.51 -12.61 -33.93
C SER A 6 -13.66 -12.16 -32.74
N ASP A 7 -12.43 -12.68 -32.63
CA ASP A 7 -11.49 -12.32 -31.57
C ASP A 7 -11.09 -10.85 -31.64
N LEU A 8 -10.84 -10.35 -32.85
CA LEU A 8 -10.51 -8.94 -33.07
C LEU A 8 -11.67 -8.02 -32.66
N LYS A 9 -12.91 -8.35 -33.04
CA LYS A 9 -14.10 -7.58 -32.63
C LYS A 9 -14.29 -7.58 -31.12
N ALA A 10 -14.13 -8.74 -30.48
CA ALA A 10 -14.24 -8.87 -29.03
C ALA A 10 -13.18 -8.01 -28.31
N LEU A 11 -11.93 -8.06 -28.78
CA LEU A 11 -10.84 -7.23 -28.26
C LEU A 11 -11.16 -5.73 -28.35
N LEU A 12 -11.56 -5.27 -29.53
CA LEU A 12 -11.87 -3.86 -29.79
C LEU A 12 -13.03 -3.37 -28.90
N GLN A 13 -14.09 -4.16 -28.76
CA GLN A 13 -15.25 -3.84 -27.92
C GLN A 13 -14.87 -3.75 -26.44
N LYS A 14 -14.10 -4.71 -25.94
CA LYS A 14 -13.66 -4.74 -24.53
C LYS A 14 -12.67 -3.61 -24.21
N SER A 15 -11.90 -3.15 -25.19
CA SER A 15 -10.91 -2.08 -25.00
C SER A 15 -11.51 -0.67 -24.94
N GLY A 16 -12.75 -0.48 -25.38
CA GLY A 16 -13.46 0.81 -25.27
C GLY A 16 -12.78 1.98 -25.98
N ASN A 17 -12.10 1.73 -27.11
CA ASN A 17 -11.32 2.72 -27.86
C ASN A 17 -10.21 3.42 -27.04
N ARG A 18 -9.67 2.73 -26.03
CA ARG A 18 -8.60 3.24 -25.16
C ARG A 18 -7.43 2.26 -25.13
N CYS A 19 -6.22 2.80 -25.00
CA CYS A 19 -5.01 2.02 -24.79
C CYS A 19 -5.10 1.25 -23.46
N ALA A 20 -4.79 -0.05 -23.49
CA ALA A 20 -4.78 -0.89 -22.28
C ALA A 20 -3.55 -0.70 -21.37
N PHE A 21 -2.68 0.27 -21.67
CA PHE A 21 -1.55 0.59 -20.82
C PHE A 21 -1.98 1.44 -19.61
N PRO A 22 -1.63 1.07 -18.36
CA PRO A 22 -2.06 1.79 -17.17
C PRO A 22 -1.72 3.29 -17.20
N GLY A 23 -2.73 4.13 -17.01
CA GLY A 23 -2.57 5.58 -16.97
C GLY A 23 -2.44 6.26 -18.34
N CYS A 24 -2.51 5.51 -19.45
CA CYS A 24 -2.47 6.09 -20.79
C CYS A 24 -3.84 6.71 -21.14
N PRO A 25 -3.91 8.03 -21.45
CA PRO A 25 -5.18 8.68 -21.79
C PRO A 25 -5.56 8.52 -23.27
N THR A 26 -4.69 7.93 -24.09
CA THR A 26 -4.81 7.93 -25.56
C THR A 26 -6.08 7.22 -26.04
N THR A 27 -6.87 7.94 -26.83
CA THR A 27 -7.92 7.37 -27.69
C THR A 27 -7.27 6.72 -28.90
N LEU A 28 -7.74 5.54 -29.30
CA LEU A 28 -7.10 4.76 -30.36
C LEU A 28 -7.67 5.02 -31.76
N THR A 29 -8.61 5.94 -31.88
CA THR A 29 -9.08 6.47 -33.17
C THR A 29 -9.08 7.99 -33.12
N ILE A 30 -8.72 8.61 -34.24
CA ILE A 30 -8.84 10.05 -34.45
C ILE A 30 -9.68 10.27 -35.71
N GLN A 31 -10.56 11.27 -35.66
CA GLN A 31 -11.29 11.74 -36.82
C GLN A 31 -10.55 12.94 -37.39
N GLU A 32 -10.15 12.86 -38.65
CA GLU A 32 -9.46 13.93 -39.37
C GLU A 32 -10.46 14.92 -39.99
N SER A 33 -9.96 16.07 -40.43
CA SER A 33 -10.78 17.13 -41.04
C SER A 33 -11.38 16.77 -42.40
N ASP A 34 -10.87 15.70 -43.04
CA ASP A 34 -11.38 15.14 -44.29
C ASP A 34 -12.39 13.99 -44.08
N ASP A 35 -12.93 13.86 -42.86
CA ASP A 35 -13.82 12.80 -42.41
C ASP A 35 -13.22 11.37 -42.43
N SER A 36 -11.91 11.24 -42.65
CA SER A 36 -11.24 9.95 -42.51
C SER A 36 -11.00 9.59 -41.04
N THR A 37 -11.05 8.30 -40.72
CA THR A 37 -10.73 7.77 -39.38
C THR A 37 -9.34 7.16 -39.38
N VAL A 38 -8.44 7.71 -38.56
CA VAL A 38 -7.09 7.18 -38.35
C VAL A 38 -7.11 6.21 -37.17
N ILE A 39 -6.59 4.99 -37.38
CA ILE A 39 -6.46 3.96 -36.35
C ILE A 39 -5.07 4.05 -35.73
N LEU A 40 -5.02 4.37 -34.45
CA LEU A 40 -3.81 4.45 -33.63
C LEU A 40 -3.70 3.26 -32.66
N SER A 41 -4.24 2.11 -33.03
CA SER A 41 -4.15 0.88 -32.22
C SER A 41 -3.27 -0.16 -32.88
N ASN A 42 -2.43 -0.81 -32.07
CA ASN A 42 -1.77 -2.06 -32.40
C ASN A 42 -2.32 -3.17 -31.51
N VAL A 43 -2.53 -4.34 -32.10
CA VAL A 43 -2.86 -5.56 -31.37
C VAL A 43 -1.56 -6.20 -30.92
N ALA A 44 -1.33 -6.21 -29.61
CA ALA A 44 -0.16 -6.84 -29.00
C ALA A 44 -0.53 -8.24 -28.50
N HIS A 45 0.30 -9.22 -28.84
CA HIS A 45 0.27 -10.54 -28.22
C HIS A 45 0.91 -10.50 -26.83
N ILE A 46 0.18 -10.98 -25.83
CA ILE A 46 0.70 -11.17 -24.46
C ILE A 46 1.81 -12.24 -24.50
N VAL A 47 1.51 -13.42 -25.07
CA VAL A 47 2.50 -14.43 -25.47
C VAL A 47 2.68 -14.34 -26.98
N ALA A 48 3.88 -13.97 -27.45
CA ALA A 48 4.13 -13.74 -28.86
C ALA A 48 3.69 -14.92 -29.74
N GLN A 49 3.24 -14.62 -30.95
CA GLN A 49 2.74 -15.62 -31.90
C GLN A 49 3.75 -16.75 -32.22
N ARG A 50 5.05 -16.45 -32.16
CA ARG A 50 6.15 -17.39 -32.41
C ARG A 50 6.96 -17.62 -31.12
N GLU A 51 7.62 -18.77 -31.02
CA GLU A 51 8.43 -19.12 -29.83
C GLU A 51 9.65 -18.22 -29.62
N ASP A 52 10.22 -17.71 -30.72
CA ASP A 52 11.35 -16.77 -30.75
C ASP A 52 10.96 -15.33 -30.42
N GLY A 53 9.66 -15.03 -30.37
CA GLY A 53 9.14 -13.70 -30.05
C GLY A 53 9.11 -13.37 -28.55
N PRO A 54 8.77 -12.12 -28.19
CA PRO A 54 8.61 -11.70 -26.80
C PRO A 54 7.68 -12.63 -25.99
N ARG A 55 8.23 -13.22 -24.93
CA ARG A 55 7.51 -14.19 -24.07
C ARG A 55 7.05 -15.46 -24.81
N GLY A 56 7.57 -15.73 -26.01
CA GLY A 56 7.17 -16.85 -26.86
C GLY A 56 7.45 -18.24 -26.28
N LYS A 57 8.36 -18.35 -25.30
CA LYS A 57 8.65 -19.59 -24.56
C LYS A 57 7.66 -19.88 -23.41
N PHE A 58 6.71 -18.99 -23.15
CA PHE A 58 5.68 -19.24 -22.15
C PHE A 58 4.79 -20.42 -22.56
N ALA A 59 4.31 -21.21 -21.59
CA ALA A 59 3.50 -22.40 -21.82
C ALA A 59 2.08 -22.05 -22.30
N LEU A 60 1.97 -21.62 -23.56
CA LEU A 60 0.72 -21.42 -24.28
C LEU A 60 0.81 -22.10 -25.67
N PRO A 61 -0.09 -23.05 -25.97
CA PRO A 61 -0.15 -23.73 -27.27
C PRO A 61 -0.21 -22.74 -28.45
N LEU A 62 0.46 -23.06 -29.56
CA LEU A 62 0.58 -22.19 -30.74
C LEU A 62 -0.77 -21.85 -31.38
N ASP A 63 -1.71 -22.79 -31.35
CA ASP A 63 -3.09 -22.65 -31.85
C ASP A 63 -3.93 -21.67 -31.02
N ARG A 64 -3.56 -21.44 -29.76
CA ARG A 64 -4.25 -20.51 -28.84
C ARG A 64 -3.68 -19.10 -28.80
N ARG A 65 -2.57 -18.84 -29.50
CA ARG A 65 -1.87 -17.55 -29.40
C ARG A 65 -2.64 -16.40 -30.04
N ASP A 66 -3.49 -16.71 -31.01
CA ASP A 66 -4.30 -15.72 -31.73
C ASP A 66 -5.70 -15.52 -31.11
N GLU A 67 -6.01 -16.18 -29.98
CA GLU A 67 -7.26 -16.00 -29.22
C GLU A 67 -7.29 -14.64 -28.52
N GLU A 68 -8.47 -14.01 -28.43
CA GLU A 68 -8.67 -12.72 -27.75
C GLU A 68 -8.11 -12.69 -26.30
N SER A 69 -8.14 -13.83 -25.61
CA SER A 69 -7.61 -13.97 -24.25
C SER A 69 -6.09 -13.70 -24.14
N ASN A 70 -5.36 -13.84 -25.24
CA ASN A 70 -3.92 -13.59 -25.35
C ASN A 70 -3.59 -12.25 -26.03
N LEU A 71 -4.60 -11.44 -26.38
CA LEU A 71 -4.41 -10.18 -27.10
C LEU A 71 -4.75 -8.97 -26.22
N MET A 72 -4.00 -7.89 -26.40
CA MET A 72 -4.31 -6.59 -25.79
C MET A 72 -4.17 -5.46 -26.80
N LEU A 73 -4.96 -4.41 -26.65
CA LEU A 73 -4.96 -3.28 -27.56
C LEU A 73 -4.13 -2.12 -26.98
N LEU A 74 -3.11 -1.66 -27.70
CA LEU A 74 -2.17 -0.63 -27.26
C LEU A 74 -2.00 0.45 -28.32
N CYS A 75 -1.62 1.67 -27.92
CA CYS A 75 -1.12 2.65 -28.88
C CYS A 75 0.29 2.24 -29.38
N PRO A 76 0.79 2.80 -30.51
CA PRO A 76 2.07 2.41 -31.09
C PRO A 76 3.24 2.56 -30.11
N GLU A 77 3.22 3.63 -29.31
CA GLU A 77 4.23 3.89 -28.28
C GLU A 77 4.26 2.77 -27.23
N HIS A 78 3.12 2.49 -26.60
CA HIS A 78 3.07 1.48 -25.54
C HIS A 78 3.24 0.06 -26.08
N HIS A 79 2.82 -0.22 -27.31
CA HIS A 79 3.13 -1.47 -27.99
C HIS A 79 4.64 -1.69 -28.09
N LYS A 80 5.39 -0.67 -28.55
CA LYS A 80 6.86 -0.74 -28.63
C LYS A 80 7.49 -0.92 -27.25
N VAL A 81 6.96 -0.25 -26.24
CA VAL A 81 7.45 -0.35 -24.84
C VAL A 81 7.31 -1.77 -24.29
N VAL A 82 6.15 -2.41 -24.47
CA VAL A 82 5.90 -3.76 -23.92
C VAL A 82 6.72 -4.84 -24.63
N ASP A 83 6.95 -4.70 -25.93
CA ASP A 83 7.73 -5.66 -26.71
C ASP A 83 9.23 -5.53 -26.48
N SER A 84 9.72 -4.30 -26.28
CA SER A 84 11.15 -4.04 -26.07
C SER A 84 11.63 -4.47 -24.68
N LYS A 85 10.72 -4.69 -23.72
CA LYS A 85 11.04 -4.96 -22.31
C LYS A 85 10.29 -6.18 -21.77
N PRO A 86 10.45 -7.38 -22.36
CA PRO A 86 9.67 -8.57 -22.00
C PRO A 86 9.93 -9.07 -20.57
N HIS A 87 11.07 -8.74 -19.98
CA HIS A 87 11.40 -9.04 -18.58
C HIS A 87 10.62 -8.14 -17.58
N LEU A 88 10.26 -6.91 -17.97
CA LEU A 88 9.43 -6.00 -17.15
C LEU A 88 7.94 -6.18 -17.41
N TYR A 89 7.58 -6.49 -18.66
CA TYR A 89 6.22 -6.76 -19.10
C TYR A 89 6.03 -8.25 -19.29
N THR A 90 6.01 -8.98 -18.18
CA THR A 90 5.77 -10.42 -18.16
C THR A 90 4.33 -10.75 -18.58
N VAL A 91 4.05 -12.01 -18.90
CA VAL A 91 2.72 -12.49 -19.29
C VAL A 91 1.67 -12.15 -18.22
N GLU A 92 2.02 -12.33 -16.94
CA GLU A 92 1.16 -12.05 -15.80
C GLU A 92 0.84 -10.56 -15.69
N ARG A 93 1.85 -9.70 -15.89
CA ARG A 93 1.67 -8.25 -15.84
C ARG A 93 0.75 -7.78 -16.95
N LEU A 94 0.97 -8.26 -18.18
CA LEU A 94 0.14 -7.89 -19.33
C LEU A 94 -1.30 -8.39 -19.20
N ARG A 95 -1.51 -9.62 -18.68
CA ARG A 95 -2.85 -10.13 -18.33
C ARG A 95 -3.52 -9.25 -17.29
N GLY A 96 -2.83 -8.89 -16.22
CA GLY A 96 -3.35 -7.99 -15.19
C GLY A 96 -3.68 -6.59 -15.71
N MET A 97 -2.86 -6.05 -16.62
CA MET A 97 -3.12 -4.79 -17.31
C MET A 97 -4.41 -4.87 -18.14
N LYS A 98 -4.55 -5.92 -18.96
CA LYS A 98 -5.76 -6.19 -19.76
C LYS A 98 -7.00 -6.31 -18.88
N GLU A 99 -6.98 -7.19 -17.88
CA GLU A 99 -8.11 -7.42 -16.97
C GLU A 99 -8.56 -6.13 -16.26
N ASN A 100 -7.59 -5.35 -15.75
CA ASN A 100 -7.90 -4.10 -15.07
C ASN A 100 -8.51 -3.07 -16.04
N HIS A 101 -7.94 -2.96 -17.24
CA HIS A 101 -8.45 -2.07 -18.29
C HIS A 101 -9.89 -2.40 -18.68
N GLU A 102 -10.15 -3.66 -19.03
CA GLU A 102 -11.49 -4.10 -19.46
C GLU A 102 -12.52 -3.96 -18.35
N LYS A 103 -12.11 -4.19 -17.09
CA LYS A 103 -12.97 -3.93 -15.92
C LYS A 103 -13.32 -2.45 -15.79
N LEU A 104 -12.35 -1.55 -15.98
CA LEU A 104 -12.58 -0.11 -15.92
C LEU A 104 -13.50 0.35 -17.05
N VAL A 105 -13.28 -0.10 -18.28
CA VAL A 105 -14.14 0.18 -19.43
C VAL A 105 -15.58 -0.27 -19.15
N ARG A 106 -15.76 -1.51 -18.70
CA ARG A 106 -17.08 -2.07 -18.37
C ARG A 106 -17.81 -1.27 -17.29
N ILE A 107 -17.12 -0.89 -16.21
CA ILE A 107 -17.71 -0.08 -15.13
C ILE A 107 -18.07 1.32 -15.64
N ALA A 108 -17.18 1.97 -16.39
CA ALA A 108 -17.40 3.31 -16.91
C ALA A 108 -18.60 3.36 -17.86
N LEU A 109 -18.69 2.40 -18.80
CA LEU A 109 -19.83 2.30 -19.73
C LEU A 109 -21.13 1.95 -19.00
N GLY A 110 -21.10 1.01 -18.06
CA GLY A 110 -22.26 0.67 -17.24
C GLY A 110 -22.78 1.87 -16.48
N ASN A 111 -21.90 2.61 -15.79
CA ASN A 111 -22.28 3.83 -15.05
C ASN A 111 -22.81 4.95 -15.96
N ALA A 112 -22.30 5.07 -17.19
CA ALA A 112 -22.73 6.10 -18.12
C ALA A 112 -24.10 5.79 -18.77
N ILE A 113 -24.39 4.51 -19.01
CA ILE A 113 -25.64 4.04 -19.64
C ILE A 113 -26.76 3.94 -18.59
N ASP A 114 -26.45 3.38 -17.41
CA ASP A 114 -27.37 3.34 -16.29
C ASP A 114 -27.42 4.74 -15.63
N LYS A 115 -28.18 5.65 -16.26
CA LYS A 115 -28.42 7.06 -15.83
C LYS A 115 -28.85 7.23 -14.36
N LYS A 116 -29.10 6.15 -13.64
CA LYS A 116 -29.17 6.10 -12.18
C LYS A 116 -28.17 5.06 -11.70
N SER A 117 -26.99 5.51 -11.29
CA SER A 117 -26.09 4.60 -10.59
C SER A 117 -26.76 4.15 -9.29
N ARG A 118 -26.40 2.95 -8.81
CA ARG A 118 -26.80 2.51 -7.46
C ARG A 118 -26.46 3.57 -6.40
N ASN A 119 -25.38 4.33 -6.62
CA ASN A 119 -25.05 5.48 -5.76
C ASN A 119 -26.14 6.54 -5.85
N ASP A 120 -26.56 7.00 -7.03
CA ASP A 120 -27.58 8.06 -7.17
C ASP A 120 -28.91 7.69 -6.49
N GLN A 121 -29.34 6.43 -6.59
CA GLN A 121 -30.52 5.92 -5.88
C GLN A 121 -30.32 5.89 -4.35
N LEU A 122 -29.11 5.62 -3.87
CA LEU A 122 -28.77 5.69 -2.45
C LEU A 122 -28.71 7.14 -1.96
N LEU A 123 -28.20 8.08 -2.75
CA LEU A 123 -28.13 9.50 -2.42
C LEU A 123 -29.53 10.15 -2.39
N GLU A 124 -30.46 9.73 -3.25
CA GLU A 124 -31.87 10.16 -3.22
C GLU A 124 -32.63 9.60 -2.00
N LYS A 125 -32.30 8.37 -1.57
CA LYS A 125 -33.01 7.67 -0.49
C LYS A 125 -32.47 7.98 0.92
N TYR A 126 -31.18 8.30 1.03
CA TYR A 126 -30.51 8.51 2.32
C TYR A 126 -29.92 9.92 2.37
N HIS A 127 -30.15 10.63 3.48
CA HIS A 127 -29.44 11.88 3.73
C HIS A 127 -27.93 11.63 3.79
N ILE A 128 -27.18 12.32 2.94
CA ILE A 128 -25.73 12.28 2.97
C ILE A 128 -25.26 13.19 4.08
N GLU A 129 -24.82 12.60 5.18
CA GLU A 129 -24.06 13.31 6.19
C GLU A 129 -22.56 13.04 5.96
N LYS A 130 -21.75 14.10 5.85
CA LYS A 130 -20.30 13.95 5.78
C LYS A 130 -19.77 13.62 7.17
N VAL A 131 -19.57 12.33 7.44
CA VAL A 131 -18.96 11.86 8.69
C VAL A 131 -17.44 11.85 8.54
N TYR A 132 -16.75 12.63 9.38
CA TYR A 132 -15.30 12.58 9.47
C TYR A 132 -14.90 11.39 10.35
N SER A 133 -14.30 10.38 9.73
CA SER A 133 -13.82 9.18 10.43
C SER A 133 -12.31 9.22 10.63
N SER A 134 -11.85 8.65 11.74
CA SER A 134 -10.43 8.35 11.95
C SER A 134 -10.01 7.04 11.26
N LEU A 135 -10.92 6.40 10.52
CA LEU A 135 -10.72 5.18 9.75
C LEU A 135 -10.40 5.53 8.29
N PHE A 136 -9.16 5.29 7.88
CA PHE A 136 -8.67 5.58 6.53
C PHE A 136 -8.62 4.29 5.70
N GLU A 137 -9.03 4.34 4.44
CA GLU A 137 -8.90 3.19 3.54
C GLU A 137 -7.43 2.93 3.21
N VAL A 138 -7.02 1.67 3.31
CA VAL A 138 -5.72 1.22 2.82
C VAL A 138 -5.85 0.96 1.33
N ILE A 139 -5.52 1.98 0.53
CA ILE A 139 -5.66 1.95 -0.94
C ILE A 139 -4.75 0.91 -1.63
N LYS A 140 -3.66 0.50 -0.98
CA LYS A 140 -2.71 -0.48 -1.51
C LYS A 140 -2.12 -1.30 -0.38
N THR A 141 -2.09 -2.61 -0.56
CA THR A 141 -1.40 -3.57 0.30
C THR A 141 -0.28 -4.26 -0.49
N PRO A 142 0.69 -4.88 0.18
CA PRO A 142 1.59 -5.83 -0.47
C PRO A 142 0.77 -6.90 -1.20
N VAL A 143 1.20 -7.28 -2.41
CA VAL A 143 0.49 -8.27 -3.23
C VAL A 143 0.83 -9.69 -2.76
N TYR A 144 2.07 -9.91 -2.34
CA TYR A 144 2.60 -11.20 -1.96
C TYR A 144 3.31 -11.16 -0.61
N ILE A 145 3.29 -12.31 0.06
CA ILE A 145 4.14 -12.68 1.18
C ILE A 145 5.09 -13.75 0.66
N TYR A 146 6.37 -13.59 0.95
CA TYR A 146 7.38 -14.60 0.66
C TYR A 146 7.65 -15.38 1.94
N GLN A 147 7.45 -16.69 1.85
CA GLN A 147 7.78 -17.65 2.89
C GLN A 147 9.09 -18.33 2.53
N SER A 148 10.03 -18.45 3.47
CA SER A 148 11.26 -19.21 3.28
C SER A 148 11.74 -19.86 4.57
N THR A 149 12.65 -20.82 4.45
CA THR A 149 13.31 -21.46 5.60
C THR A 149 14.60 -20.71 5.88
N PRO A 150 14.81 -20.19 7.10
CA PRO A 150 16.11 -19.66 7.50
C PRO A 150 17.24 -20.67 7.33
N THR A 151 18.45 -20.23 6.98
CA THR A 151 19.61 -21.12 6.95
C THR A 151 20.01 -21.51 8.37
N LYS A 152 20.64 -22.69 8.54
CA LYS A 152 21.15 -23.12 9.86
C LYS A 152 22.15 -22.11 10.44
N ASP A 153 22.99 -21.55 9.57
CA ASP A 153 23.98 -20.54 9.95
C ASP A 153 23.30 -19.26 10.46
N ALA A 154 22.28 -18.77 9.74
CA ALA A 154 21.54 -17.58 10.15
C ALA A 154 20.86 -17.75 11.51
N ILE A 155 20.32 -18.93 11.82
CA ILE A 155 19.75 -19.23 13.13
C ILE A 155 20.84 -19.27 14.21
N THR A 156 21.96 -19.96 13.93
CA THR A 156 23.03 -20.17 14.91
C THR A 156 23.74 -18.86 15.28
N ASN A 157 23.90 -17.96 14.30
CA ASN A 157 24.61 -16.70 14.45
C ASN A 157 23.68 -15.49 14.70
N TYR A 158 22.38 -15.72 14.95
CA TYR A 158 21.38 -14.65 15.13
C TYR A 158 21.36 -13.61 14.00
N ALA A 159 21.68 -14.05 12.77
CA ALA A 159 21.85 -13.14 11.64
C ALA A 159 20.52 -12.50 11.20
N ILE A 160 19.39 -13.12 11.54
CA ILE A 160 18.04 -12.59 11.25
C ILE A 160 17.73 -11.39 12.16
N GLU A 161 18.07 -11.49 13.44
CA GLU A 161 17.87 -10.44 14.43
C GLU A 161 18.72 -9.20 14.12
N GLU A 162 19.91 -9.42 13.54
CA GLU A 162 20.85 -8.38 13.11
C GLU A 162 20.52 -7.78 11.73
N LEU A 163 19.47 -8.27 11.05
CA LEU A 163 19.08 -7.70 9.76
C LEU A 163 18.76 -6.20 9.89
N PRO A 164 19.16 -5.39 8.88
CA PRO A 164 18.77 -3.99 8.86
C PRO A 164 17.26 -3.89 8.82
N ARG A 165 16.67 -3.09 9.73
CA ARG A 165 15.22 -2.87 9.74
C ARG A 165 14.73 -2.06 8.53
N TYR A 166 15.61 -1.29 7.90
CA TYR A 166 15.39 -0.60 6.63
C TYR A 166 16.74 -0.33 5.95
N ILE A 167 16.74 -0.21 4.62
CA ILE A 167 17.97 0.07 3.84
C ILE A 167 18.01 1.54 3.40
N GLN A 168 16.83 2.10 3.13
CA GLN A 168 16.63 3.46 2.62
C GLN A 168 15.37 4.06 3.26
N PRO A 169 15.17 5.40 3.22
CA PRO A 169 14.02 6.06 3.82
C PRO A 169 12.67 5.42 3.46
N ASP A 170 12.53 4.96 2.21
CA ASP A 170 11.27 4.42 1.68
C ASP A 170 11.23 2.89 1.56
N ILE A 171 12.30 2.19 1.95
CA ILE A 171 12.39 0.72 1.85
C ILE A 171 12.46 0.10 3.24
N HIS A 172 11.32 -0.41 3.69
CA HIS A 172 11.19 -1.13 4.96
C HIS A 172 11.32 -2.64 4.74
N LEU A 173 11.91 -3.34 5.71
CA LEU A 173 12.13 -4.79 5.67
C LEU A 173 11.37 -5.50 6.79
N PRO A 174 10.02 -5.45 6.80
CA PRO A 174 9.24 -6.16 7.79
C PRO A 174 9.35 -7.66 7.55
N TYR A 175 9.65 -8.40 8.61
CA TYR A 175 9.57 -9.84 8.62
C TYR A 175 8.95 -10.34 9.93
N ILE A 176 8.49 -11.59 9.91
CA ILE A 176 8.12 -12.35 11.11
C ILE A 176 8.67 -13.77 11.00
N LEU A 177 8.95 -14.39 12.15
CA LEU A 177 9.31 -15.79 12.26
C LEU A 177 8.14 -16.57 12.85
N LYS A 178 7.59 -17.53 12.12
CA LYS A 178 6.50 -18.42 12.57
C LYS A 178 6.75 -19.83 12.03
N ASP A 179 6.47 -20.85 12.84
CA ASP A 179 6.62 -22.26 12.45
C ASP A 179 7.98 -22.59 11.81
N ALA A 180 9.07 -22.08 12.40
CA ALA A 180 10.44 -22.20 11.89
C ALA A 180 10.66 -21.66 10.45
N LYS A 181 9.79 -20.75 10.00
CA LYS A 181 9.86 -20.08 8.70
C LYS A 181 9.91 -18.57 8.85
N LEU A 182 10.55 -17.93 7.89
CA LEU A 182 10.55 -16.49 7.73
C LEU A 182 9.47 -16.07 6.73
N PHE A 183 8.69 -15.07 7.10
CA PHE A 183 7.72 -14.42 6.22
C PHE A 183 8.06 -12.95 6.08
N THR A 184 8.07 -12.43 4.85
CA THR A 184 8.41 -11.04 4.54
C THR A 184 7.63 -10.55 3.31
N PHE A 185 7.54 -9.23 3.11
CA PHE A 185 6.98 -8.65 1.88
C PHE A 185 8.00 -8.51 0.75
N GLN A 186 9.31 -8.62 1.04
CA GLN A 186 10.36 -8.53 0.02
C GLN A 186 10.76 -9.93 -0.46
N ASP A 187 10.98 -10.10 -1.76
CA ASP A 187 11.40 -11.39 -2.31
C ASP A 187 12.84 -11.72 -1.92
N PRO A 188 13.10 -12.77 -1.10
CA PRO A 188 14.45 -13.14 -0.70
C PRO A 188 15.29 -13.71 -1.85
N ARG A 189 14.68 -14.07 -2.99
CA ARG A 189 15.44 -14.54 -4.17
C ARG A 189 16.22 -13.42 -4.85
N ASN A 190 15.85 -12.16 -4.61
CA ASN A 190 16.61 -11.03 -5.10
C ASN A 190 17.95 -10.92 -4.33
N SER A 191 19.08 -10.90 -5.04
CA SER A 191 20.41 -10.78 -4.46
C SER A 191 20.62 -9.48 -3.66
N GLU A 192 19.87 -8.43 -3.98
CA GLU A 192 19.91 -7.14 -3.26
C GLU A 192 19.09 -7.16 -1.96
N SER A 193 18.31 -8.22 -1.71
CA SER A 193 17.55 -8.35 -0.48
C SER A 193 18.47 -8.81 0.66
N PRO A 194 18.48 -8.13 1.83
CA PRO A 194 19.19 -8.64 3.00
C PRO A 194 18.70 -10.02 3.46
N PHE A 195 17.46 -10.39 3.11
CA PHE A 195 16.93 -11.72 3.39
C PHE A 195 17.61 -12.83 2.59
N HIS A 196 18.27 -12.51 1.46
CA HIS A 196 18.93 -13.48 0.58
C HIS A 196 20.02 -14.27 1.31
N ALA A 197 20.79 -13.60 2.17
CA ALA A 197 21.91 -14.20 2.89
C ALA A 197 21.47 -15.09 4.07
N VAL A 198 20.24 -14.92 4.57
CA VAL A 198 19.77 -15.57 5.81
C VAL A 198 18.73 -16.67 5.60
N VAL A 199 18.34 -16.94 4.35
CA VAL A 199 17.35 -17.98 4.02
C VAL A 199 17.83 -18.91 2.91
N ASP A 200 17.32 -20.13 2.89
CA ASP A 200 17.48 -21.02 1.75
C ASP A 200 16.54 -20.56 0.63
N THR A 201 17.11 -19.92 -0.39
CA THR A 201 16.37 -19.35 -1.52
C THR A 201 15.62 -20.38 -2.35
N SER A 202 16.04 -21.66 -2.32
CA SER A 202 15.34 -22.76 -2.98
C SER A 202 14.00 -23.09 -2.32
N THR A 203 13.83 -22.73 -1.04
CA THR A 203 12.60 -22.97 -0.27
C THR A 203 11.58 -21.85 -0.38
N VAL A 204 11.90 -20.76 -1.09
CA VAL A 204 11.05 -19.57 -1.18
C VAL A 204 9.73 -19.92 -1.88
N ARG A 205 8.62 -19.68 -1.19
CA ARG A 205 7.26 -19.75 -1.73
C ARG A 205 6.65 -18.36 -1.74
N GLN A 206 6.10 -17.98 -2.89
CA GLN A 206 5.35 -16.76 -3.07
C GLN A 206 3.87 -17.04 -2.82
N ILE A 207 3.28 -16.33 -1.87
CA ILE A 207 1.90 -16.53 -1.43
C ILE A 207 1.12 -15.23 -1.62
N PRO A 208 0.04 -15.19 -2.41
CA PRO A 208 -0.84 -14.02 -2.49
C PRO A 208 -1.37 -13.62 -1.11
N CYS A 209 -1.20 -12.35 -0.71
CA CYS A 209 -1.65 -11.86 0.61
C CYS A 209 -3.13 -12.15 0.89
N ARG A 210 -3.96 -12.09 -0.15
CA ARG A 210 -5.41 -12.35 -0.09
C ARG A 210 -5.77 -13.73 0.45
N GLU A 211 -4.89 -14.73 0.29
CA GLU A 211 -5.10 -16.07 0.83
C GLU A 211 -5.00 -16.09 2.36
N TRP A 212 -4.30 -15.13 2.97
CA TRP A 212 -4.14 -15.03 4.41
C TRP A 212 -5.27 -14.26 5.10
N TRP A 213 -5.96 -13.35 4.40
CA TRP A 213 -6.85 -12.38 5.04
C TRP A 213 -8.08 -13.01 5.72
N ASN A 214 -8.61 -14.10 5.16
CA ASN A 214 -9.77 -14.80 5.71
C ASN A 214 -9.39 -15.96 6.65
N ASP A 215 -8.10 -16.32 6.72
CA ASP A 215 -7.60 -17.36 7.63
C ASP A 215 -7.41 -16.76 9.03
N PRO A 216 -8.01 -17.32 10.09
CA PRO A 216 -8.02 -16.72 11.43
C PRO A 216 -6.62 -16.60 12.07
N VAL A 217 -5.67 -17.45 11.67
CA VAL A 217 -4.28 -17.42 12.16
C VAL A 217 -3.45 -16.55 11.26
N LYS A 218 -3.45 -16.82 9.95
CA LYS A 218 -2.59 -16.11 9.00
C LYS A 218 -2.99 -14.64 8.83
N SER A 219 -4.26 -14.29 9.01
CA SER A 219 -4.70 -12.89 9.01
C SER A 219 -4.04 -12.10 10.14
N ARG A 220 -3.84 -12.71 11.32
CA ARG A 220 -3.12 -12.10 12.44
C ARG A 220 -1.63 -11.91 12.12
N TRP A 221 -1.01 -12.89 11.47
CA TRP A 221 0.39 -12.79 11.03
C TRP A 221 0.57 -11.72 9.95
N PHE A 222 -0.39 -11.57 9.05
CA PHE A 222 -0.38 -10.48 8.07
C PHE A 222 -0.47 -9.11 8.76
N VAL A 223 -1.34 -8.96 9.76
CA VAL A 223 -1.43 -7.74 10.58
C VAL A 223 -0.12 -7.48 11.34
N GLU A 224 0.54 -8.52 11.86
CA GLU A 224 1.84 -8.42 12.52
C GLU A 224 2.91 -7.89 11.55
N LEU A 225 2.98 -8.40 10.31
CA LEU A 225 3.87 -7.88 9.27
C LEU A 225 3.58 -6.40 8.93
N LEU A 226 2.30 -6.04 8.79
CA LEU A 226 1.91 -4.64 8.56
C LEU A 226 2.31 -3.74 9.74
N ASN A 227 2.13 -4.21 10.98
CA ASN A 227 2.54 -3.48 12.17
C ASN A 227 4.05 -3.32 12.25
N ASN A 228 4.83 -4.33 11.86
CA ASN A 228 6.29 -4.24 11.76
C ASN A 228 6.69 -3.14 10.76
N ALA A 229 6.02 -3.06 9.61
CA ALA A 229 6.24 -1.99 8.63
C ALA A 229 5.95 -0.60 9.21
N ILE A 230 4.83 -0.45 9.93
CA ILE A 230 4.46 0.80 10.61
C ILE A 230 5.46 1.14 11.72
N GLU A 231 5.95 0.17 12.47
CA GLU A 231 6.95 0.40 13.51
C GLU A 231 8.27 0.92 12.92
N ILE A 232 8.72 0.33 11.81
CA ILE A 232 9.92 0.80 11.10
C ILE A 232 9.72 2.25 10.65
N PHE A 233 8.59 2.54 9.99
CA PHE A 233 8.25 3.89 9.51
C PHE A 233 8.16 4.91 10.65
N THR A 234 7.45 4.58 11.73
CA THR A 234 7.26 5.51 12.87
C THR A 234 8.56 5.75 13.63
N ARG A 235 9.44 4.74 13.75
CA ARG A 235 10.77 4.89 14.35
C ARG A 235 11.64 5.89 13.59
N GLN A 236 11.61 5.87 12.25
CA GLN A 236 12.31 6.87 11.43
C GLN A 236 11.79 8.30 11.67
N LYS A 237 10.54 8.44 12.11
CA LYS A 237 9.96 9.75 12.49
C LYS A 237 10.23 10.11 13.95
N GLY A 238 11.04 9.33 14.67
CA GLY A 238 11.40 9.59 16.07
C GLY A 238 10.33 9.15 17.08
N LEU A 239 9.46 8.20 16.71
CA LEU A 239 8.50 7.60 17.62
C LEU A 239 8.96 6.21 18.08
N GLU A 240 8.64 5.88 19.32
CA GLU A 240 8.79 4.52 19.87
C GLU A 240 7.43 3.86 20.10
N TYR A 241 7.41 2.53 20.06
CA TYR A 241 6.20 1.75 20.32
C TYR A 241 6.03 1.46 21.82
N ASP A 242 4.83 1.71 22.34
CA ASP A 242 4.37 1.38 23.69
C ASP A 242 3.42 0.17 23.59
N PRO A 243 3.91 -1.06 23.83
CA PRO A 243 3.12 -2.27 23.64
C PRO A 243 1.99 -2.42 24.66
N ILE A 244 2.11 -1.80 25.83
CA ILE A 244 1.08 -1.86 26.89
C ILE A 244 -0.17 -1.09 26.46
N HIS A 245 0.01 0.06 25.79
CA HIS A 245 -1.09 0.93 25.37
C HIS A 245 -1.38 0.89 23.87
N TYR A 246 -0.64 0.09 23.10
CA TYR A 246 -0.75 -0.06 21.65
C TYR A 246 -0.69 1.28 20.91
N ARG A 247 0.35 2.07 21.18
CA ARG A 247 0.54 3.40 20.58
C ARG A 247 2.00 3.70 20.30
N TYR A 248 2.25 4.63 19.39
CA TYR A 248 3.56 5.17 19.07
C TYR A 248 3.69 6.56 19.66
N TYR A 249 4.81 6.92 20.29
CA TYR A 249 5.00 8.21 20.96
C TYR A 249 6.36 8.81 20.68
N PHE A 250 6.46 10.13 20.61
CA PHE A 250 7.75 10.79 20.46
C PHE A 250 8.61 10.67 21.71
N VAL A 251 9.88 10.34 21.52
CA VAL A 251 10.91 10.39 22.56
C VAL A 251 11.71 11.69 22.48
N PRO A 252 12.13 12.25 23.63
CA PRO A 252 13.00 13.42 23.64
C PRO A 252 14.39 13.05 23.09
N ASP A 253 15.02 13.98 22.37
CA ASP A 253 16.40 13.77 21.90
C ASP A 253 17.39 13.86 23.06
N GLN A 254 17.09 14.71 24.05
CA GLN A 254 17.81 14.83 25.31
C GLN A 254 16.82 14.94 26.47
N LEU A 255 17.08 14.21 27.56
CA LEU A 255 16.21 14.22 28.74
C LEU A 255 16.11 15.62 29.34
N GLY A 256 14.89 16.00 29.73
CA GLY A 256 14.62 17.32 30.32
C GLY A 256 14.52 18.47 29.31
N LEU A 257 14.69 18.22 28.00
CA LEU A 257 14.52 19.23 26.96
C LEU A 257 13.22 19.03 26.17
N VAL A 258 12.67 20.15 25.70
CA VAL A 258 11.52 20.16 24.78
C VAL A 258 11.98 19.61 23.42
N LYS A 259 11.13 18.80 22.79
CA LYS A 259 11.31 18.37 21.40
C LYS A 259 10.21 18.94 20.54
N ASP A 260 10.64 19.58 19.46
CA ASP A 260 9.79 20.22 18.46
C ASP A 260 9.97 19.55 17.11
N ILE A 261 8.90 19.51 16.32
CA ILE A 261 8.93 19.02 14.94
C ILE A 261 8.32 20.07 14.03
N GLU A 262 9.04 20.36 12.94
CA GLU A 262 8.53 21.14 11.83
C GLU A 262 7.62 20.29 10.94
N TYR A 263 6.50 20.85 10.52
CA TYR A 263 5.55 20.21 9.62
C TYR A 263 4.90 21.24 8.70
N LYS A 264 4.30 20.78 7.59
CA LYS A 264 3.58 21.64 6.65
C LYS A 264 2.06 21.48 6.84
N PRO A 265 1.35 22.48 7.38
CA PRO A 265 -0.11 22.48 7.46
C PRO A 265 -0.75 22.83 6.10
N LEU A 266 -2.07 22.68 5.98
CA LEU A 266 -2.80 22.97 4.73
C LEU A 266 -2.72 24.44 4.28
N ASN A 267 -2.60 25.39 5.21
CA ASN A 267 -2.72 26.82 4.95
C ASN A 267 -1.40 27.61 5.07
N GLN A 268 -0.27 26.95 5.34
CA GLN A 268 1.03 27.61 5.50
C GLN A 268 2.16 26.75 4.91
N SER A 269 3.31 27.36 4.63
CA SER A 269 4.48 26.65 4.09
C SER A 269 5.18 25.76 5.14
N ALA A 270 5.18 26.18 6.40
CA ALA A 270 5.76 25.46 7.53
C ALA A 270 5.14 25.93 8.87
N ALA A 271 5.17 25.05 9.87
CA ALA A 271 4.80 25.32 11.25
C ALA A 271 5.58 24.42 12.20
N ILE A 272 5.74 24.84 13.46
CA ILE A 272 6.45 24.08 14.50
C ILE A 272 5.43 23.51 15.50
N LYS A 273 5.65 22.29 15.98
CA LYS A 273 4.79 21.63 16.96
C LYS A 273 5.61 20.97 18.07
N HIS A 274 5.32 21.33 19.33
CA HIS A 274 5.84 20.61 20.49
C HIS A 274 5.35 19.16 20.48
N VAL A 275 6.26 18.21 20.41
CA VAL A 275 5.98 16.77 20.44
C VAL A 275 6.37 16.12 21.76
N VAL A 276 7.36 16.66 22.47
CA VAL A 276 7.68 16.30 23.86
C VAL A 276 7.92 17.58 24.66
N TRP A 277 7.20 17.78 25.77
CA TRP A 277 7.38 18.99 26.58
C TRP A 277 6.88 18.85 28.02
N GLN A 278 7.43 19.66 28.91
CA GLN A 278 6.92 19.88 30.25
C GLN A 278 5.90 21.02 30.23
N PRO A 279 4.61 20.77 30.53
CA PRO A 279 3.63 21.84 30.54
C PRO A 279 3.88 22.82 31.68
N ILE A 280 3.59 24.09 31.45
CA ILE A 280 3.70 25.15 32.46
C ILE A 280 2.33 25.43 33.08
N THR A 281 2.29 25.72 34.38
CA THR A 281 1.09 26.15 35.07
C THR A 281 0.82 27.63 34.79
N LYS A 282 -0.32 27.94 34.17
CA LYS A 282 -0.63 29.33 33.73
C LYS A 282 -0.59 30.37 34.84
N ILE A 283 -0.98 29.99 36.06
CA ILE A 283 -1.09 30.92 37.20
C ILE A 283 0.29 31.19 37.81
N SER A 284 1.09 30.15 38.06
CA SER A 284 2.37 30.28 38.77
C SER A 284 3.58 30.43 37.84
N GLY A 285 3.42 30.19 36.53
CA GLY A 285 4.55 30.13 35.59
C GLY A 285 5.50 28.94 35.80
N GLN A 286 5.21 28.08 36.77
CA GLN A 286 6.10 26.96 37.14
C GLN A 286 5.84 25.71 36.29
N PRO A 287 6.90 24.95 35.93
CA PRO A 287 6.75 23.66 35.24
C PRO A 287 5.96 22.66 36.07
N LYS A 288 5.16 21.82 35.41
CA LYS A 288 4.43 20.73 36.08
C LYS A 288 5.35 19.55 36.35
N SER A 289 5.01 18.71 37.32
CA SER A 289 5.74 17.50 37.70
C SER A 289 5.66 16.33 36.70
N TYR A 290 5.28 16.60 35.45
CA TYR A 290 5.16 15.58 34.41
C TYR A 290 5.42 16.16 33.03
N TRP A 291 5.79 15.27 32.13
CA TRP A 291 6.05 15.54 30.72
C TRP A 291 4.95 14.94 29.85
N LEU A 292 4.65 15.61 28.74
CA LEU A 292 3.71 15.14 27.73
C LEU A 292 4.45 14.76 26.46
N HIS A 293 4.05 13.63 25.90
CA HIS A 293 4.53 13.11 24.63
C HIS A 293 3.34 12.97 23.70
N ARG A 294 3.36 13.63 22.55
CA ARG A 294 2.39 13.35 21.49
C ARG A 294 2.55 11.90 21.07
N SER A 295 1.42 11.24 20.87
CA SER A 295 1.38 9.84 20.48
C SER A 295 0.22 9.58 19.54
N ILE A 296 0.24 8.42 18.91
CA ILE A 296 -0.78 7.98 17.96
C ILE A 296 -0.98 6.47 18.11
N SER A 297 -2.24 6.04 18.20
CA SER A 297 -2.62 4.64 18.04
C SER A 297 -2.93 4.38 16.57
N LEU A 298 -2.18 3.45 15.97
CA LEU A 298 -2.35 2.98 14.61
C LEU A 298 -2.83 1.53 14.65
N ARG A 299 -3.94 1.21 13.98
CA ARG A 299 -4.50 -0.15 13.96
C ARG A 299 -5.10 -0.49 12.60
N PHE A 300 -4.69 -1.62 12.04
CA PHE A 300 -5.28 -2.19 10.84
C PHE A 300 -6.55 -2.97 11.16
N TYR A 301 -7.56 -2.82 10.31
CA TYR A 301 -8.81 -3.56 10.36
C TYR A 301 -9.07 -4.16 8.99
N TYR A 302 -9.38 -5.45 8.96
CA TYR A 302 -9.97 -6.09 7.78
C TYR A 302 -11.49 -5.94 7.89
N VAL A 303 -12.09 -5.15 7.00
CA VAL A 303 -13.48 -4.71 7.12
C VAL A 303 -14.42 -5.51 6.20
N SER A 304 -13.94 -5.89 5.01
CA SER A 304 -14.69 -6.71 4.05
C SER A 304 -13.75 -7.30 3.01
N SER A 305 -14.26 -8.15 2.11
CA SER A 305 -13.50 -8.78 1.03
C SER A 305 -12.64 -7.77 0.28
N ASN A 306 -11.31 -7.87 0.47
CA ASN A 306 -10.28 -6.99 -0.09
C ASN A 306 -10.24 -5.54 0.41
N ARG A 307 -10.84 -5.23 1.55
CA ARG A 307 -10.80 -3.90 2.14
C ARG A 307 -10.15 -3.91 3.51
N TRP A 308 -9.00 -3.25 3.56
CA TRP A 308 -8.30 -2.93 4.79
C TRP A 308 -8.49 -1.46 5.09
N CYS A 309 -8.60 -1.15 6.37
CA CYS A 309 -8.60 0.22 6.87
C CYS A 309 -7.55 0.37 7.96
N LEU A 310 -7.00 1.57 8.08
CA LEU A 310 -6.07 1.95 9.15
C LEU A 310 -6.73 3.04 10.00
N THR A 311 -6.91 2.80 11.29
CA THR A 311 -7.35 3.87 12.20
C THR A 311 -6.17 4.68 12.68
N LEU A 312 -6.29 6.00 12.64
CA LEU A 312 -5.33 6.96 13.19
C LEU A 312 -5.96 7.69 14.36
N ARG A 313 -5.57 7.32 15.59
CA ARG A 313 -6.13 7.93 16.81
C ARG A 313 -5.06 8.74 17.54
N PRO A 314 -5.14 10.08 17.57
CA PRO A 314 -4.23 10.90 18.35
C PRO A 314 -4.36 10.61 19.85
N GLU A 315 -3.22 10.53 20.52
CA GLU A 315 -3.07 10.06 21.90
C GLU A 315 -2.03 10.93 22.65
N PHE A 316 -1.92 10.76 23.96
CA PHE A 316 -0.79 11.29 24.74
C PHE A 316 -0.18 10.24 25.66
N ARG A 317 1.15 10.13 25.67
CA ARG A 317 1.90 9.47 26.73
C ARG A 317 2.38 10.51 27.76
N VAL A 318 2.36 10.12 29.03
CA VAL A 318 2.74 10.99 30.15
C VAL A 318 3.85 10.32 30.93
N THR A 319 4.91 11.07 31.21
CA THR A 319 6.09 10.58 31.94
C THR A 319 6.42 11.53 33.09
N LYS A 320 7.21 11.06 34.07
CA LYS A 320 7.67 11.87 35.22
C LYS A 320 8.79 12.84 34.80
N ASP A 321 9.68 12.36 33.94
CA ASP A 321 11.01 12.93 33.66
C ASP A 321 11.33 12.98 32.14
N GLY A 322 10.35 12.73 31.28
CA GLY A 322 10.56 12.57 29.83
C GLY A 322 10.83 11.14 29.38
N LYS A 323 10.91 10.16 30.29
CA LYS A 323 11.17 8.75 29.96
C LYS A 323 10.28 7.79 30.74
N THR A 324 10.30 7.89 32.06
CA THR A 324 9.63 6.99 33.00
C THR A 324 8.12 7.23 32.99
N PRO A 325 7.29 6.23 32.67
CA PRO A 325 5.84 6.37 32.69
C PRO A 325 5.31 6.93 34.02
N LEU A 326 4.33 7.84 33.94
CA LEU A 326 3.61 8.31 35.12
C LEU A 326 2.62 7.23 35.59
N ASP A 327 2.34 7.16 36.89
CA ASP A 327 1.38 6.17 37.44
C ASP A 327 -0.02 6.36 36.81
N SER A 328 -0.67 5.26 36.42
CA SER A 328 -1.92 5.24 35.63
C SER A 328 -3.05 6.05 36.26
N GLU A 329 -3.20 6.00 37.59
CA GLU A 329 -4.18 6.76 38.36
C GLU A 329 -4.05 8.28 38.16
N LYS A 330 -2.83 8.77 37.90
CA LYS A 330 -2.52 10.20 37.74
C LYS A 330 -2.63 10.69 36.28
N ILE A 331 -2.96 9.80 35.34
CA ILE A 331 -2.99 10.07 33.90
C ILE A 331 -4.41 10.39 33.40
N GLY A 332 -5.41 9.61 33.80
CA GLY A 332 -6.74 9.56 33.17
C GLY A 332 -7.38 10.93 32.96
N ALA A 333 -7.66 11.67 34.04
CA ALA A 333 -8.31 12.99 33.95
C ALA A 333 -7.49 14.02 33.15
N LYS A 334 -6.15 13.96 33.22
CA LYS A 334 -5.25 14.93 32.57
C LYS A 334 -5.20 14.75 31.06
N VAL A 335 -5.21 13.49 30.60
CA VAL A 335 -5.17 13.16 29.17
C VAL A 335 -6.53 13.37 28.53
N THR A 336 -7.62 12.95 29.19
CA THR A 336 -8.99 13.08 28.65
C THR A 336 -9.36 14.52 28.29
N ARG A 337 -9.04 15.50 29.16
CA ARG A 337 -9.30 16.92 28.88
C ARG A 337 -8.49 17.48 27.70
N LYS A 338 -7.32 16.91 27.41
CA LYS A 338 -6.50 17.31 26.27
C LYS A 338 -6.97 16.64 24.98
N LYS A 339 -7.33 15.35 25.06
CA LYS A 339 -7.87 14.58 23.93
C LYS A 339 -9.14 15.17 23.34
N SER A 340 -10.04 15.71 24.16
CA SER A 340 -11.28 16.33 23.67
C SER A 340 -11.06 17.55 22.77
N LYS A 341 -9.84 18.09 22.71
CA LYS A 341 -9.44 19.20 21.83
C LYS A 341 -8.44 18.79 20.74
N MET A 342 -8.15 17.48 20.61
CA MET A 342 -7.26 16.96 19.58
C MET A 342 -8.06 16.73 18.30
N PHE A 343 -8.22 17.79 17.51
CA PHE A 343 -8.75 17.69 16.16
C PHE A 343 -7.62 18.07 15.19
N ASN A 344 -7.47 17.31 14.10
CA ASN A 344 -6.51 17.61 13.04
C ASN A 344 -7.12 18.57 12.01
N TYR A 345 -7.61 19.74 12.45
CA TYR A 345 -8.15 20.75 11.53
C TYR A 345 -7.10 21.19 10.49
N ASP A 346 -5.83 21.17 10.86
CA ASP A 346 -4.70 21.60 10.00
C ASP A 346 -4.36 20.61 8.87
N LEU A 347 -4.94 19.40 8.88
CA LEU A 347 -4.64 18.29 7.95
C LEU A 347 -5.89 17.64 7.33
N LEU A 348 -7.09 17.89 7.84
CA LEU A 348 -8.35 17.26 7.42
C LEU A 348 -9.36 18.24 6.80
N GLY A 349 -8.86 19.36 6.26
CA GLY A 349 -9.67 20.36 5.54
C GLY A 349 -10.38 19.80 4.32
#